data_AF-A0A1S3Z7T9-F1
#
_entry.id   AF-A0A1S3Z7T9-F1
#
_cell.length_a   1.000
_cell.length_b   1.000
_cell.length_c   1.000
_cell.angle_alpha   90.00
_cell.angle_beta   90.00
_cell.angle_gamma   90.00
#
_symmetry.space_group_name_H-M   'P 1'
#
loop_
_entity.id
_entity.type
_entity.pdbx_description
1 polymer ?
#
loop_
_entity_poly.entity_id
_entity_poly.type
_entity_poly.pdbx_seq_one_letter_code
_entity_poly.pdbx_strand_id
1 'polypeptide(L)'
;MESSKKLVAVFLVCMVMLSSSVHVSKAHEQEKSNAEMFKEAVLKTNAEYTTCFNICEKTCIAQGLGYTHCEMKCDSGCNAKLLKEKLERLKNLKP
;
A
#
# COMPACT_ATOMS: atom_id res chain seq x y z
N MET A 1 7.31 4.34 57.25
CA MET A 1 6.78 5.17 56.14
C MET A 1 7.89 5.77 55.25
N GLU A 2 9.09 5.18 55.22
CA GLU A 2 10.25 5.70 54.46
C GLU A 2 10.44 4.97 53.12
N SER A 3 10.18 3.65 53.08
CA SER A 3 10.26 2.84 51.86
C SER A 3 9.23 3.26 50.79
N SER A 4 8.02 3.66 51.17
CA SER A 4 6.99 4.14 50.23
C SER A 4 7.41 5.44 49.54
N LYS A 5 8.14 6.33 50.23
CA LYS A 5 8.65 7.59 49.65
C LYS A 5 9.73 7.31 48.61
N LYS A 6 10.60 6.33 48.86
CA LYS A 6 11.64 5.89 47.92
C LYS A 6 11.05 5.24 46.67
N LEU A 7 10.00 4.41 46.83
CA LEU A 7 9.31 3.79 45.69
C LEU A 7 8.56 4.81 44.82
N VAL A 8 7.87 5.78 45.43
CA VAL A 8 7.18 6.85 44.70
C VAL A 8 8.18 7.73 43.93
N ALA A 9 9.33 8.05 44.53
CA ALA A 9 10.38 8.82 43.87
C ALA A 9 10.95 8.08 42.65
N VAL A 10 11.25 6.79 42.78
CA VAL A 10 11.74 5.97 41.66
C VAL A 10 10.69 5.87 40.55
N PHE A 11 9.42 5.67 40.90
CA PHE A 11 8.34 5.58 39.91
C PHE A 11 8.15 6.87 39.12
N LEU A 12 8.22 8.03 39.79
CA LEU A 12 8.13 9.34 39.14
C LEU A 12 9.33 9.61 38.22
N VAL A 13 10.55 9.22 38.63
CA VAL A 13 11.75 9.34 37.78
C VAL A 13 11.63 8.45 36.53
N CYS A 14 11.13 7.22 36.67
CA CYS A 14 10.88 6.34 35.53
C CYS A 14 9.86 6.94 34.54
N MET A 15 8.75 7.51 35.03
CA MET A 15 7.76 8.17 34.18
C MET A 15 8.35 9.38 33.44
N VAL A 16 9.16 10.20 34.11
CA VAL A 16 9.82 11.36 33.49
C VAL A 16 10.83 10.92 32.43
N MET A 17 11.63 9.88 32.69
CA MET A 17 12.60 9.32 31.73
C MET A 17 11.93 8.67 30.51
N LEU A 18 10.79 8.01 30.71
CA LEU A 18 9.99 7.48 29.60
C LEU A 18 9.36 8.61 28.79
N SER A 19 8.90 9.70 29.43
CA SER A 19 8.33 10.83 28.70
C SER A 19 9.36 11.63 27.88
N SER A 20 10.63 11.67 28.28
CA SER A 20 11.70 12.35 27.51
C SER A 20 12.26 11.52 26.34
N SER A 21 12.10 10.20 26.40
CA SER A 21 12.43 9.28 25.30
C SER A 21 11.25 9.08 24.33
N VAL A 22 10.04 9.48 24.72
CA VAL A 22 8.90 9.68 23.81
C VAL A 22 8.93 11.12 23.27
N HIS A 23 10.06 11.53 22.69
CA HIS A 23 9.98 12.49 21.59
C HIS A 23 9.44 11.73 20.39
N VAL A 24 8.12 11.53 20.36
CA VAL A 24 7.40 11.31 19.10
C VAL A 24 7.41 12.67 18.40
N SER A 25 8.57 13.01 17.85
CA SER A 25 8.68 14.00 16.79
C SER A 25 7.89 13.47 15.61
N LYS A 26 6.58 13.73 15.61
CA LYS A 26 5.84 13.95 14.38
C LYS A 26 6.29 15.31 13.85
N ALA A 27 7.54 15.35 13.37
CA ALA A 27 8.00 16.40 12.49
C ALA A 27 7.43 16.08 11.10
N HIS A 28 6.48 16.92 10.73
CA HIS A 28 5.84 17.01 9.44
C HIS A 28 6.89 17.22 8.33
N GLU A 29 7.28 16.15 7.64
CA GLU A 29 7.91 16.19 6.32
C GLU A 29 7.78 14.81 5.66
N GLN A 30 6.73 14.66 4.85
CA GLN A 30 6.64 13.76 3.69
C GLN A 30 6.99 12.26 3.84
N GLU A 31 6.88 11.65 5.03
CA GLU A 31 6.85 10.18 5.12
C GLU A 31 5.41 9.70 4.89
N LYS A 32 5.06 9.48 3.61
CA LYS A 32 3.81 8.80 3.27
C LYS A 32 3.86 7.43 3.93
N SER A 33 2.99 7.19 4.92
CA SER A 33 2.98 5.92 5.63
C SER A 33 2.91 4.76 4.63
N ASN A 34 3.53 3.62 4.96
CA ASN A 34 3.50 2.44 4.10
C ASN A 34 2.06 2.05 3.68
N ALA A 35 1.07 2.31 4.55
CA ALA A 35 -0.34 2.13 4.23
C ALA A 35 -0.84 3.08 3.14
N GLU A 36 -0.50 4.36 3.21
CA GLU A 36 -0.86 5.38 2.23
C GLU A 36 -0.15 5.17 0.88
N MET A 37 1.09 4.66 0.89
CA MET A 37 1.82 4.25 -0.32
C MET A 37 1.19 3.01 -0.97
N PHE A 38 0.89 1.98 -0.18
CA PHE A 38 0.21 0.78 -0.66
C PHE A 38 -1.17 1.12 -1.25
N LYS A 39 -1.95 1.96 -0.56
CA LYS A 39 -3.26 2.43 -1.05
C LYS A 39 -3.17 3.09 -2.42
N GLU A 40 -2.21 3.99 -2.62
CA GLU A 40 -2.01 4.63 -3.92
C GLU A 40 -1.57 3.61 -4.99
N ALA A 41 -0.67 2.69 -4.65
CA ALA A 41 -0.24 1.65 -5.57
C ALA A 41 -1.41 0.75 -6.01
N VAL A 42 -2.32 0.39 -5.09
CA VAL A 42 -3.53 -0.38 -5.39
C VAL A 42 -4.49 0.44 -6.27
N LEU A 43 -4.76 1.70 -5.91
CA LEU A 43 -5.64 2.57 -6.71
C LEU A 43 -5.13 2.75 -8.14
N LYS A 44 -3.83 2.98 -8.30
CA LYS A 44 -3.19 3.09 -9.62
C LYS A 44 -3.30 1.79 -10.41
N THR A 45 -3.03 0.65 -9.78
CA THR A 45 -3.12 -0.67 -10.40
C THR A 45 -4.56 -0.99 -10.83
N ASN A 46 -5.56 -0.64 -10.01
CA ASN A 46 -6.97 -0.80 -10.36
C ASN A 46 -7.41 0.09 -11.53
N ALA A 47 -6.90 1.32 -11.61
CA ALA A 47 -7.18 2.21 -12.74
C ALA A 47 -6.55 1.66 -14.04
N GLU A 48 -5.28 1.23 -13.98
CA GLU A 48 -4.57 0.59 -15.10
C GLU A 48 -5.32 -0.67 -15.60
N TYR A 49 -5.78 -1.51 -14.66
CA TYR A 49 -6.60 -2.69 -14.96
C TYR A 49 -7.94 -2.31 -15.62
N THR A 50 -8.69 -1.39 -15.03
CA THR A 50 -10.02 -0.97 -15.53
C THR A 50 -9.93 -0.44 -16.97
N THR A 51 -8.93 0.39 -17.25
CA THR A 51 -8.70 0.90 -18.61
C THR A 51 -8.38 -0.23 -19.58
N CYS A 52 -7.51 -1.18 -19.20
CA CYS A 52 -7.19 -2.34 -20.03
C CYS A 52 -8.43 -3.18 -20.33
N PHE A 53 -9.21 -3.49 -19.29
CA PHE A 53 -10.39 -4.34 -19.39
C PHE A 53 -11.45 -3.71 -20.31
N ASN A 54 -11.81 -2.44 -20.08
CA ASN A 54 -12.83 -1.75 -20.88
C ASN A 54 -12.48 -1.68 -22.37
N ILE A 55 -11.20 -1.44 -22.69
CA ILE A 55 -10.73 -1.41 -24.08
C ILE A 55 -10.79 -2.83 -24.69
N CYS A 56 -10.33 -3.83 -23.95
CA CYS A 56 -10.34 -5.22 -24.39
C CYS A 56 -11.77 -5.73 -24.62
N GLU A 57 -12.67 -5.52 -23.65
CA GLU A 57 -14.05 -5.98 -23.69
C GLU A 57 -14.79 -5.35 -24.87
N LYS A 58 -14.68 -4.02 -25.04
CA LYS A 58 -15.28 -3.32 -26.19
C LYS A 58 -14.80 -3.88 -27.52
N THR A 59 -13.49 -4.15 -27.64
CA THR A 59 -12.89 -4.69 -28.87
C THR A 59 -13.29 -6.16 -29.09
N CYS A 60 -13.42 -6.94 -28.02
CA CYS A 60 -13.82 -8.33 -28.06
C CYS A 60 -15.29 -8.49 -28.46
N ILE A 61 -16.18 -7.69 -27.87
CA ILE A 61 -17.59 -7.64 -28.25
C ILE A 61 -17.76 -7.17 -29.69
N ALA A 62 -16.97 -6.18 -30.14
CA ALA A 62 -16.99 -5.73 -31.53
C ALA A 62 -16.56 -6.82 -32.54
N GLN A 63 -15.84 -7.86 -32.09
CA GLN A 63 -15.53 -9.05 -32.91
C GLN A 63 -16.69 -10.06 -32.96
N GLY A 64 -17.83 -9.77 -32.32
CA GLY A 64 -18.98 -10.67 -32.25
C GLY A 64 -18.83 -11.80 -31.23
N LEU A 65 -17.85 -11.71 -30.33
CA LEU A 65 -17.65 -12.69 -29.26
C LEU A 65 -18.64 -12.46 -28.12
N GLY A 66 -19.08 -13.53 -27.47
CA GLY A 66 -20.04 -13.47 -26.36
C GLY A 66 -19.47 -12.78 -25.12
N TYR A 67 -20.33 -12.12 -24.34
CA TYR A 67 -19.96 -11.35 -23.15
C TYR A 67 -19.08 -12.15 -22.17
N THR A 68 -19.54 -13.31 -21.71
CA THR A 68 -18.79 -14.15 -20.75
C THR A 68 -17.43 -14.61 -21.30
N HIS A 69 -17.33 -14.85 -22.61
CA HIS A 69 -16.04 -15.16 -23.24
C HIS A 69 -15.10 -13.95 -23.17
N CYS A 70 -15.60 -12.77 -23.49
CA CYS A 70 -14.84 -11.53 -23.44
C CYS A 70 -14.40 -11.18 -22.03
N GLU A 71 -15.30 -11.31 -21.04
CA GLU A 71 -15.01 -11.08 -19.63
C GLU A 71 -13.82 -11.93 -19.16
N MET A 72 -13.89 -13.26 -19.31
CA MET A 72 -12.82 -14.16 -18.88
C MET A 72 -11.51 -13.92 -19.63
N LYS A 73 -11.58 -13.68 -20.95
CA LYS A 73 -10.40 -13.44 -21.79
C LYS A 73 -9.72 -12.11 -21.42
N CYS A 74 -10.49 -11.07 -21.19
CA CYS A 74 -9.98 -9.75 -20.87
C CYS A 74 -9.47 -9.65 -19.43
N ASP A 75 -10.14 -10.29 -18.46
CA ASP A 75 -9.67 -10.37 -17.08
C ASP A 75 -8.28 -11.03 -17.01
N SER A 76 -8.17 -12.26 -17.52
CA SER A 76 -6.91 -13.00 -17.52
C SER A 76 -5.80 -12.30 -18.32
N GLY A 77 -6.12 -11.74 -19.49
CA GLY A 77 -5.17 -11.03 -20.33
C GLY A 77 -4.63 -9.75 -19.70
N CYS A 78 -5.51 -8.93 -19.11
CA CYS A 78 -5.12 -7.68 -18.46
C CYS A 78 -4.33 -7.92 -17.17
N ASN A 79 -4.73 -8.92 -16.36
CA ASN A 79 -3.97 -9.30 -15.17
C ASN A 79 -2.55 -9.79 -15.53
N ALA A 80 -2.42 -10.67 -16.52
CA ALA A 80 -1.12 -11.15 -16.98
C ALA A 80 -0.22 -10.01 -17.49
N LYS A 81 -0.79 -9.07 -18.25
CA LYS A 81 -0.08 -7.88 -18.74
C LYS A 81 0.41 -7.01 -17.59
N LEU A 82 -0.46 -6.70 -16.63
CA LEU A 82 -0.13 -5.84 -15.50
C LEU A 82 0.96 -6.46 -14.62
N LEU A 83 0.85 -7.75 -14.30
CA LEU A 83 1.87 -8.48 -13.55
C LEU A 83 3.22 -8.48 -14.27
N LYS A 84 3.23 -8.73 -15.58
CA LYS A 84 4.45 -8.66 -16.39
C LYS A 84 5.08 -7.28 -16.32
N GLU A 85 4.31 -6.21 -16.51
CA GLU A 85 4.83 -4.83 -16.46
C GLU A 85 5.39 -4.47 -15.08
N LYS A 86 4.72 -4.86 -13.99
CA LYS A 86 5.23 -4.62 -12.63
C LYS A 86 6.50 -5.43 -12.36
N LEU A 87 6.56 -6.69 -12.79
CA LEU A 87 7.75 -7.54 -12.63
C LEU A 87 8.94 -6.97 -13.40
N GLU A 88 8.75 -6.50 -14.63
CA GLU A 88 9.82 -5.87 -15.41
C GLU A 88 10.30 -4.56 -14.75
N ARG A 89 9.41 -3.74 -14.18
CA ARG A 89 9.82 -2.56 -13.41
C ARG A 89 10.67 -2.93 -12.20
N LEU A 90 10.30 -4.00 -11.48
CA LEU A 90 11.06 -4.50 -10.33
C LEU A 90 12.43 -5.04 -10.74
N LYS A 91 12.55 -5.72 -11.88
CA LYS A 91 13.85 -6.17 -12.42
C LYS A 91 14.76 -5.00 -12.79
N ASN A 92 14.19 -3.90 -13.26
CA ASN A 92 14.92 -2.70 -13.68
C ASN A 92 15.22 -1.73 -12.53
N LEU A 93 14.65 -1.96 -11.33
CA LEU A 93 15.05 -1.29 -10.10
C LEU A 93 16.42 -1.86 -9.68
N LYS A 94 17.48 -1.22 -10.17
CA LYS A 94 18.85 -1.45 -9.68
C LYS A 94 18.94 -0.93 -8.23
N PRO A 95 19.57 -1.67 -7.31
CA PRO A 95 19.80 -1.20 -5.95
C PRO A 95 20.65 0.08 -5.91
#